data_AF-A0A816E500-F1
#
_entry.id   AF-A0A816E500-F1
#
_cell.length_a   1.000
_cell.length_b   1.000
_cell.length_c   1.000
_cell.angle_alpha   90.00
_cell.angle_beta   90.00
_cell.angle_gamma   90.00
#
_symmetry.space_group_name_H-M   'P 1'
#
loop_
_entity.id
_entity.type
_entity.pdbx_description
1 polymer ?
#
loop_
_entity_poly.entity_id
_entity_poly.type
_entity_poly.pdbx_seq_one_letter_code
_entity_poly.pdbx_strand_id
1 'polypeptide(L)'
;YLHEPLQQFISTLPVNVKLYRNQVRLGLISSRVKAAKLATGETLMFLDSHVEVLNGWLFYLLEEIQKDRKTVICPIIDVLTWNSFELLQGATDIFGTFSWKMIFRWSKITNENYDHNDHSKPVRSPTMAGGLYAIDRLYFEELGYYDEGIKIWGGENLEMSFKV
;
A
#
# COMPACT_ATOMS: atom_id res chain seq x y z
N TYR A 1 24.80 2.91 -4.83
CA TYR A 1 25.14 1.51 -4.49
C TYR A 1 24.85 0.51 -5.61
N LEU A 2 23.68 0.48 -6.28
CA LEU A 2 23.41 -0.50 -7.36
C LEU A 2 23.29 0.06 -8.79
N HIS A 3 23.25 1.39 -8.96
CA HIS A 3 23.24 2.17 -10.22
C HIS A 3 23.04 1.35 -11.52
N GLU A 4 24.07 1.24 -12.36
CA GLU A 4 24.03 0.55 -13.65
C GLU A 4 23.72 -0.95 -13.52
N PRO A 5 24.30 -1.72 -12.57
CA PRO A 5 23.95 -3.13 -12.39
C PRO A 5 22.44 -3.40 -12.27
N LEU A 6 21.72 -2.58 -11.51
CA LEU A 6 20.26 -2.73 -11.37
C LEU A 6 19.54 -2.46 -12.69
N GLN A 7 19.97 -1.46 -13.45
CA GLN A 7 19.35 -1.12 -14.73
C GLN A 7 19.58 -2.21 -15.78
N GLN A 8 20.77 -2.80 -15.80
CA GLN A 8 21.09 -3.95 -16.65
C GLN A 8 20.22 -5.16 -16.28
N PHE A 9 20.12 -5.49 -14.99
CA PHE A 9 19.28 -6.60 -14.54
C PHE A 9 17.79 -6.38 -14.86
N ILE A 10 17.27 -5.16 -14.66
CA ILE A 10 15.87 -4.85 -15.01
C ILE A 10 15.60 -5.08 -16.50
N SER A 11 16.57 -4.78 -17.37
CA SER A 11 16.41 -4.97 -18.83
C SER A 11 16.33 -6.45 -19.26
N THR A 12 16.75 -7.39 -18.40
CA THR A 12 16.66 -8.83 -18.70
C THR A 12 15.36 -9.47 -18.22
N LEU A 13 14.53 -8.74 -17.46
CA LEU A 13 13.28 -9.28 -16.93
C LEU A 13 12.26 -9.49 -18.05
N PRO A 14 11.48 -10.58 -18.01
CA PRO A 14 10.46 -10.89 -19.03
C PRO A 14 9.21 -10.00 -18.93
N VAL A 15 9.17 -9.11 -17.94
CA VAL A 15 8.06 -8.22 -17.63
C VAL A 15 8.49 -6.76 -17.76
N ASN A 16 7.53 -5.89 -18.06
CA ASN A 16 7.80 -4.47 -18.23
C ASN A 16 8.07 -3.80 -16.88
N VAL A 17 9.35 -3.60 -16.56
CA VAL A 17 9.80 -2.92 -15.34
C VAL A 17 10.53 -1.65 -15.75
N LYS A 18 10.07 -0.50 -15.22
CA LYS A 18 10.66 0.81 -15.50
C LYS A 18 11.34 1.36 -14.24
N LEU A 19 12.62 1.72 -14.36
CA LEU A 19 13.38 2.35 -13.29
C LEU A 19 13.45 3.86 -13.49
N TYR A 20 12.87 4.62 -12.57
CA TYR A 20 12.97 6.08 -12.54
C TYR A 20 13.88 6.52 -11.39
N ARG A 21 14.81 7.43 -11.67
CA ARG A 21 15.73 7.99 -10.67
C ARG A 21 15.33 9.41 -10.29
N ASN A 22 15.39 9.71 -9.01
CA ASN A 22 15.30 11.08 -8.52
C ASN A 22 16.69 11.71 -8.49
N GLN A 23 16.80 12.95 -8.97
CA GLN A 23 18.05 13.71 -8.96
C GLN A 23 18.44 14.18 -7.55
N VAL A 24 17.45 14.29 -6.67
CA VAL A 24 17.60 14.66 -5.26
C VAL A 24 16.79 13.72 -4.38
N ARG A 25 17.10 13.65 -3.08
CA ARG A 25 16.35 12.83 -2.12
C ARG A 25 14.98 13.46 -1.84
N LEU A 26 13.95 12.99 -2.55
CA LEU A 26 12.57 13.46 -2.38
C LEU A 26 11.86 12.84 -1.16
N GLY A 27 12.29 11.66 -0.70
CA GLY A 27 11.59 10.89 0.34
C GLY A 27 10.46 10.01 -0.21
N LEU A 28 9.78 9.26 0.68
CA LEU A 28 8.76 8.27 0.31
C LEU A 28 7.59 8.94 -0.41
N ILE A 29 7.03 9.96 0.21
CA ILE A 29 5.75 10.59 -0.21
C ILE A 29 5.86 11.17 -1.61
N SER A 30 6.78 12.12 -1.81
CA SER A 30 7.02 12.75 -3.10
C SER A 30 7.47 11.76 -4.17
N SER A 31 8.19 10.67 -3.80
CA SER A 31 8.55 9.62 -4.76
C SER A 31 7.33 8.81 -5.21
N ARG A 32 6.41 8.48 -4.29
CA ARG A 32 5.14 7.81 -4.62
C ARG A 32 4.27 8.68 -5.53
N VAL A 33 4.11 9.97 -5.23
CA VAL A 33 3.35 10.91 -6.07
C VAL A 33 3.96 11.02 -7.46
N LYS A 34 5.30 11.17 -7.55
CA LYS A 34 5.99 11.20 -8.84
C LYS A 34 5.78 9.91 -9.65
N ALA A 35 5.88 8.75 -9.00
CA ALA A 35 5.64 7.46 -9.66
C ALA A 35 4.18 7.31 -10.11
N ALA A 36 3.21 7.74 -9.29
CA ALA A 36 1.79 7.73 -9.63
C ALA A 36 1.48 8.57 -10.87
N LYS A 37 2.09 9.76 -10.99
CA LYS A 37 1.97 10.64 -12.17
C LYS A 37 2.58 10.04 -13.45
N LEU A 38 3.54 9.12 -13.32
CA LEU A 38 4.20 8.44 -14.45
C LEU A 38 3.51 7.11 -14.83
N ALA A 39 2.74 6.52 -13.92
CA ALA A 39 2.08 5.25 -14.13
C ALA A 39 0.88 5.41 -15.08
N THR A 40 0.69 4.41 -15.95
CA THR A 40 -0.37 4.41 -16.97
C THR A 40 -1.48 3.40 -16.69
N GLY A 41 -1.33 2.55 -15.67
CA GLY A 41 -2.36 1.59 -15.27
C GLY A 41 -3.63 2.29 -14.74
N GLU A 42 -4.76 1.60 -14.80
CA GLU A 42 -6.03 2.08 -14.23
C GLU A 42 -5.97 2.12 -12.71
N THR A 43 -5.39 1.08 -12.10
CA THR A 43 -5.16 0.98 -10.66
C THR A 43 -3.68 1.14 -10.34
N LEU A 44 -3.38 1.87 -9.28
CA LEU A 44 -2.05 1.96 -8.68
C LEU A 44 -1.98 1.00 -7.50
N MET A 45 -0.94 0.17 -7.47
CA MET A 45 -0.61 -0.67 -6.32
C MET A 45 0.74 -0.23 -5.76
N PHE A 46 0.75 0.20 -4.50
CA PHE A 46 1.97 0.57 -3.80
C PHE A 46 2.48 -0.62 -3.00
N LEU A 47 3.77 -0.91 -3.15
CA LEU A 47 4.47 -1.97 -2.41
C LEU A 47 5.77 -1.41 -1.84
N ASP A 48 6.14 -1.85 -0.65
CA ASP A 48 7.46 -1.59 -0.11
C ASP A 48 8.51 -2.45 -0.84
N SER A 49 9.76 -2.01 -0.85
CA SER A 49 10.84 -2.65 -1.63
C SER A 49 11.35 -3.98 -1.05
N HIS A 50 10.65 -4.51 -0.04
CA HIS A 50 11.01 -5.68 0.76
C HIS A 50 9.75 -6.48 1.11
N VAL A 51 8.96 -6.77 0.08
CA VAL A 51 7.70 -7.51 0.16
C VAL A 51 7.80 -8.75 -0.73
N GLU A 52 7.27 -9.87 -0.23
CA GLU A 52 6.96 -11.05 -1.03
C GLU A 52 5.45 -11.18 -1.13
N VAL A 53 4.95 -11.50 -2.33
CA VAL A 53 3.50 -11.60 -2.60
C VAL A 53 3.09 -13.06 -2.74
N LEU A 54 1.94 -13.41 -2.17
CA LEU A 54 1.40 -14.77 -2.22
C LEU A 54 0.62 -15.01 -3.52
N ASN A 55 0.42 -16.28 -3.88
CA ASN A 55 -0.37 -16.63 -5.05
C ASN A 55 -1.80 -16.11 -4.93
N GLY A 56 -2.31 -15.48 -6.00
CA GLY A 56 -3.68 -14.96 -6.05
C GLY A 56 -3.92 -13.64 -5.30
N TRP A 57 -2.88 -13.04 -4.70
CA TRP A 57 -3.01 -11.83 -3.86
C TRP A 57 -3.68 -10.64 -4.54
N LEU A 58 -3.45 -10.45 -5.85
CA LEU A 58 -3.85 -9.23 -6.55
C LEU A 58 -5.32 -9.24 -6.98
N PHE A 59 -5.87 -10.41 -7.32
CA PHE A 59 -7.19 -10.52 -7.95
C PHE A 59 -8.29 -9.90 -7.07
N TYR A 60 -8.35 -10.31 -5.81
CA TYR A 60 -9.37 -9.84 -4.86
C TYR A 60 -9.26 -8.34 -4.55
N LEU A 61 -8.03 -7.79 -4.54
CA LEU A 61 -7.83 -6.35 -4.34
C LEU A 61 -8.40 -5.55 -5.51
N LEU A 62 -8.17 -6.00 -6.74
CA LEU A 62 -8.68 -5.33 -7.93
C LEU A 62 -10.20 -5.45 -8.05
N GLU A 63 -10.78 -6.58 -7.64
CA GLU A 63 -12.23 -6.81 -7.67
C GLU A 63 -12.98 -5.77 -6.82
N GLU A 64 -12.48 -5.46 -5.62
CA GLU A 64 -13.11 -4.46 -4.75
C GLU A 64 -13.04 -3.03 -5.33
N ILE A 65 -11.94 -2.67 -6.00
CA ILE A 65 -11.82 -1.37 -6.68
C ILE A 65 -12.73 -1.31 -7.90
N GLN A 66 -12.94 -2.43 -8.61
CA GLN A 66 -13.89 -2.47 -9.72
C GLN A 66 -15.34 -2.29 -9.27
N LYS A 67 -15.71 -2.79 -8.08
CA LYS A 67 -17.06 -2.60 -7.50
C LYS A 67 -17.34 -1.14 -7.17
N ASP A 68 -16.36 -0.46 -6.59
CA ASP A 68 -16.42 0.97 -6.32
C ASP A 68 -15.03 1.60 -6.49
N ARG A 69 -14.90 2.45 -7.51
CA ARG A 69 -13.66 3.15 -7.88
C ARG A 69 -13.09 3.98 -6.73
N LYS A 70 -13.92 4.43 -5.79
CA LYS A 70 -13.49 5.21 -4.62
C LYS A 70 -12.97 4.35 -3.47
N THR A 71 -12.94 3.02 -3.63
CA THR A 71 -12.37 2.12 -2.65
C THR A 71 -10.85 2.20 -2.67
N VAL A 72 -10.27 2.39 -1.49
CA VAL A 72 -8.84 2.14 -1.23
C VAL A 72 -8.75 0.85 -0.46
N ILE A 73 -8.05 -0.14 -1.02
CA ILE A 73 -7.98 -1.49 -0.45
C ILE A 73 -6.55 -1.78 0.01
N CYS A 74 -6.43 -2.34 1.21
CA CYS A 74 -5.16 -2.80 1.76
C CYS A 74 -5.18 -4.33 1.85
N PRO A 75 -4.09 -5.03 1.48
CA PRO A 75 -3.97 -6.45 1.76
C PRO A 75 -3.78 -6.68 3.26
N ILE A 76 -4.06 -7.91 3.71
CA ILE A 76 -3.52 -8.41 4.97
C ILE A 76 -2.01 -8.49 4.81
N ILE A 77 -1.27 -8.02 5.82
CA ILE A 77 0.19 -7.95 5.79
C ILE A 77 0.73 -8.99 6.77
N ASP A 78 1.27 -10.07 6.22
CA ASP A 78 2.03 -11.06 6.97
C ASP A 78 3.40 -10.52 7.37
N VAL A 79 4.00 -11.10 8.40
CA VAL A 79 5.32 -10.69 8.90
C VAL A 79 6.37 -11.68 8.40
N LEU A 80 7.30 -11.17 7.58
CA LEU A 80 8.53 -11.89 7.25
C LEU A 80 9.61 -11.49 8.25
N THR A 81 10.12 -12.44 9.03
CA THR A 81 11.12 -12.14 10.06
C THR A 81 12.43 -11.67 9.42
N TRP A 82 13.01 -10.60 9.95
CA TRP A 82 14.19 -9.95 9.36
C TRP A 82 15.46 -10.82 9.40
N ASN A 83 15.51 -11.82 10.27
CA ASN A 83 16.69 -12.65 10.52
C ASN A 83 16.60 -14.05 9.89
N SER A 84 15.45 -14.72 9.97
CA SER A 84 15.25 -16.08 9.44
C SER A 84 14.44 -16.13 8.16
N PHE A 85 13.82 -15.01 7.74
CA PHE A 85 12.85 -14.97 6.64
C PHE A 85 11.69 -15.96 6.85
N GLU A 86 11.37 -16.23 8.12
CA GLU A 86 10.22 -17.05 8.47
C GLU A 86 8.94 -16.24 8.26
N LEU A 87 7.96 -16.86 7.60
CA LEU A 87 6.66 -16.26 7.38
C LEU A 87 5.75 -16.50 8.58
N LEU A 88 5.41 -15.43 9.28
CA LEU A 88 4.42 -15.43 10.35
C LEU A 88 3.13 -14.80 9.82
N GLN A 89 2.06 -15.59 9.84
CA GLN A 89 0.76 -15.13 9.34
C GLN A 89 0.25 -13.95 10.17
N GLY A 90 -0.17 -12.89 9.47
CA GLY A 90 -0.79 -11.71 10.05
C GLY A 90 -2.18 -12.03 10.60
N ALA A 91 -2.64 -11.20 11.53
CA ALA A 91 -4.00 -11.34 12.04
C ALA A 91 -5.01 -10.90 10.98
N THR A 92 -6.08 -11.69 10.82
CA THR A 92 -7.18 -11.43 9.87
C THR A 92 -8.35 -10.68 10.52
N ASP A 93 -8.35 -10.56 11.85
CA ASP A 93 -9.40 -9.96 12.67
C ASP A 93 -8.98 -8.59 13.22
N ILE A 94 -8.12 -7.87 12.50
CA ILE A 94 -7.63 -6.55 12.90
C ILE A 94 -7.95 -5.48 11.86
N PHE A 95 -8.02 -4.24 12.34
CA PHE A 95 -8.14 -3.05 11.52
C PHE A 95 -7.24 -1.93 12.05
N GLY A 96 -6.99 -0.94 11.21
CA GLY A 96 -6.17 0.22 11.53
C GLY A 96 -6.93 1.28 12.31
N THR A 97 -6.31 1.77 13.39
CA THR A 97 -6.74 2.92 14.17
C THR A 97 -5.59 3.91 14.34
N PHE A 98 -5.82 4.96 15.11
CA PHE A 98 -4.77 5.90 15.48
C PHE A 98 -5.00 6.41 16.90
N SER A 99 -3.91 6.83 17.54
CA SER A 99 -3.98 7.55 18.82
C SER A 99 -4.05 9.07 18.60
N TRP A 100 -4.47 9.82 19.62
CA TRP A 100 -4.49 11.30 19.60
C TRP A 100 -3.12 11.96 19.38
N LYS A 101 -2.03 11.19 19.47
CA LYS A 101 -0.68 11.62 19.08
C LYS A 101 -0.39 11.43 17.58
N MET A 102 -1.42 11.09 16.79
CA MET A 102 -1.34 10.80 15.35
C MET A 102 -0.39 9.64 15.03
N ILE A 103 -0.44 8.59 15.86
CA ILE A 103 0.34 7.36 15.66
C ILE A 103 -0.63 6.24 15.29
N PHE A 104 -0.36 5.57 14.16
CA PHE A 104 -1.09 4.40 13.70
C PHE A 104 -1.03 3.25 14.72
N ARG A 105 -2.13 2.51 14.86
CA ARG A 105 -2.28 1.35 15.74
C ARG A 105 -3.10 0.27 15.05
N TRP A 106 -2.86 -0.98 15.43
CA TRP A 106 -3.76 -2.08 15.10
C TRP A 106 -4.76 -2.28 16.24
N SER A 107 -6.01 -2.60 15.91
CA SER A 107 -7.06 -2.92 16.87
C SER A 107 -7.82 -4.15 16.40
N LYS A 108 -8.25 -4.99 17.35
CA LYS A 108 -9.03 -6.18 17.03
C LYS A 108 -10.47 -5.80 16.73
N ILE A 109 -11.08 -6.51 15.79
CA ILE A 109 -12.51 -6.43 15.51
C ILE A 109 -13.24 -7.09 16.68
N THR A 110 -14.04 -6.30 17.41
CA THR A 110 -14.87 -6.79 18.52
C THR A 110 -16.37 -6.79 18.18
N ASN A 111 -16.72 -6.45 16.94
CA ASN A 111 -18.11 -6.37 16.50
C ASN A 111 -18.67 -7.79 16.32
N GLU A 112 -19.74 -8.11 17.05
CA GLU A 112 -20.41 -9.41 16.99
C GLU A 112 -20.98 -9.73 15.59
N ASN A 113 -21.24 -8.71 14.75
CA ASN A 113 -21.70 -8.90 13.38
C ASN A 113 -20.57 -9.22 12.38
N TYR A 114 -19.31 -9.20 12.81
CA TYR A 114 -18.21 -9.66 11.96
C TYR A 114 -18.26 -11.18 11.86
N ASP A 115 -18.28 -11.70 10.64
CA ASP A 115 -18.24 -13.15 10.43
C ASP A 115 -16.82 -13.66 10.68
N HIS A 116 -16.59 -14.11 11.91
CA HIS A 116 -15.31 -14.70 12.31
C HIS A 116 -14.96 -16.00 11.57
N ASN A 117 -15.89 -16.58 10.81
CA ASN A 117 -15.63 -17.79 10.02
C ASN A 117 -15.30 -17.49 8.54
N ASP A 118 -15.59 -16.29 8.06
CA ASP A 118 -15.38 -15.88 6.67
C ASP A 118 -14.45 -14.67 6.58
N HIS A 119 -13.14 -14.95 6.49
CA HIS A 119 -12.10 -13.94 6.32
C HIS A 119 -11.87 -13.50 4.87
N SER A 120 -12.70 -13.95 3.92
CA SER A 120 -12.57 -13.55 2.52
C SER A 120 -13.14 -12.15 2.25
N LYS A 121 -14.03 -11.68 3.12
CA LYS A 121 -14.68 -10.38 2.97
C LYS A 121 -13.79 -9.24 3.45
N PRO A 122 -13.79 -8.09 2.74
CA PRO A 122 -13.02 -6.93 3.17
C PRO A 122 -13.55 -6.37 4.49
N VAL A 123 -12.63 -5.87 5.32
CA VAL A 123 -12.93 -5.18 6.58
C VAL A 123 -12.81 -3.69 6.38
N ARG A 124 -13.83 -2.94 6.80
CA ARG A 124 -13.75 -1.46 6.83
C ARG A 124 -12.78 -1.03 7.93
N SER A 125 -11.76 -0.28 7.54
CA SER A 125 -10.71 0.20 8.43
C SER A 125 -10.70 1.74 8.46
N PRO A 126 -10.83 2.39 9.63
CA PRO A 126 -10.70 3.84 9.78
C PRO A 126 -9.36 4.40 9.31
N THR A 127 -8.28 3.64 9.44
CA THR A 127 -6.96 4.03 8.94
C THR A 127 -6.22 2.89 8.27
N MET A 128 -5.25 3.20 7.42
CA MET A 128 -4.33 2.24 6.85
C MET A 128 -2.90 2.40 7.39
N ALA A 129 -2.13 1.31 7.36
CA ALA A 129 -0.69 1.35 7.67
C ALA A 129 0.07 2.19 6.62
N GLY A 130 -0.39 2.17 5.36
CA GLY A 130 0.10 3.03 4.28
C GLY A 130 1.29 2.50 3.50
N GLY A 131 1.94 1.41 3.91
CA GLY A 131 3.00 0.75 3.14
C GLY A 131 2.47 0.12 1.85
N LEU A 132 1.41 -0.69 1.99
CA LEU A 132 0.84 -1.47 0.91
C LEU A 132 -0.65 -1.14 0.75
N TYR A 133 -1.05 -0.71 -0.44
CA TYR A 133 -2.46 -0.51 -0.79
C TYR A 133 -2.64 -0.37 -2.30
N ALA A 134 -3.86 -0.62 -2.77
CA ALA A 134 -4.29 -0.31 -4.12
C ALA A 134 -5.35 0.80 -4.14
N ILE A 135 -5.32 1.64 -5.17
CA ILE A 135 -6.26 2.74 -5.40
C ILE A 135 -6.44 2.97 -6.90
N ASP A 136 -7.63 3.35 -7.33
CA ASP A 136 -7.85 3.85 -8.69
C ASP A 136 -6.98 5.09 -8.96
N ARG A 137 -6.29 5.11 -10.10
CA ARG A 137 -5.32 6.17 -10.43
C ARG A 137 -5.98 7.55 -10.53
N LEU A 138 -7.16 7.62 -11.14
CA LEU A 138 -7.90 8.87 -11.28
C LEU A 138 -8.47 9.33 -9.94
N TYR A 139 -8.89 8.40 -9.08
CA TYR A 139 -9.35 8.74 -7.74
C TYR A 139 -8.20 9.29 -6.89
N PHE A 140 -7.01 8.69 -6.98
CA PHE A 140 -5.83 9.21 -6.31
C PHE A 140 -5.47 10.64 -6.77
N GLU A 141 -5.67 10.95 -8.05
CA GLU A 141 -5.53 12.31 -8.60
C GLU A 141 -6.63 13.27 -8.11
N GLU A 142 -7.89 12.82 -8.07
CA GLU A 142 -9.04 13.60 -7.54
C GLU A 142 -8.85 13.99 -6.06
N LEU A 143 -8.23 13.11 -5.26
CA LEU A 143 -7.86 13.40 -3.87
C LEU A 143 -6.67 14.38 -3.75
N GLY A 144 -6.09 14.80 -4.86
CA GLY A 144 -4.91 15.66 -4.91
C GLY A 144 -3.63 14.93 -4.54
N TYR A 145 -3.57 13.61 -4.73
CA TYR A 145 -2.49 12.74 -4.25
C TYR A 145 -2.26 12.88 -2.72
N TYR A 146 -1.03 12.65 -2.26
CA TYR A 146 -0.60 13.05 -0.92
C TYR A 146 -0.31 14.55 -0.86
N ASP A 147 -0.54 15.17 0.30
CA ASP A 147 -0.12 16.55 0.57
C ASP A 147 1.40 16.72 0.37
N GLU A 148 1.78 17.60 -0.57
CA GLU A 148 3.16 17.94 -0.90
C GLU A 148 3.90 18.66 0.24
N GLY A 149 3.17 19.20 1.22
CA GLY A 149 3.72 19.76 2.46
C GLY A 149 4.34 18.72 3.39
N ILE A 150 3.94 17.45 3.29
CA ILE A 150 4.49 16.36 4.10
C ILE A 150 5.85 15.93 3.52
N LYS A 151 6.90 16.16 4.30
CA LYS A 151 8.28 15.89 3.87
C LYS A 151 8.73 14.51 4.30
N ILE A 152 9.44 13.83 3.41
CA ILE A 152 10.11 12.55 3.64
C ILE A 152 9.15 11.39 3.92
N TRP A 153 8.59 11.30 5.12
CA TRP A 153 7.74 10.22 5.61
C TRP A 153 7.08 10.62 6.93
N GLY A 154 5.88 10.11 7.19
CA GLY A 154 5.18 10.22 8.46
C GLY A 154 3.85 10.94 8.32
N GLY A 155 2.77 10.29 8.76
CA GLY A 155 1.42 10.85 8.77
C GLY A 155 0.69 10.81 7.43
N GLU A 156 1.36 10.46 6.33
CA GLU A 156 0.74 10.36 5.01
C GLU A 156 -0.33 9.27 4.96
N ASN A 157 -0.13 8.20 5.72
CA ASN A 157 -1.08 7.10 5.81
C ASN A 157 -2.37 7.55 6.49
N LEU A 158 -2.28 8.39 7.54
CA LEU A 158 -3.45 8.96 8.22
C LEU A 158 -4.12 10.04 7.40
N GLU A 159 -3.35 10.92 6.77
CA GLU A 159 -3.86 11.97 5.88
C GLU A 159 -4.71 11.36 4.76
N MET A 160 -4.20 10.34 4.09
CA MET A 160 -4.96 9.65 3.04
C MET A 160 -6.17 8.92 3.60
N SER A 161 -6.05 8.30 4.79
CA SER A 161 -7.18 7.64 5.43
C SER A 161 -8.34 8.60 5.75
N PHE A 162 -8.05 9.88 6.03
CA PHE A 162 -9.07 10.88 6.30
C PHE A 162 -9.63 11.57 5.04
N LYS A 163 -8.89 11.50 3.93
CA LYS A 163 -9.33 12.01 2.63
C LYS A 163 -10.36 11.08 1.95
N VAL A 164 -10.16 9.78 2.10
CA VAL A 164 -11.02 8.71 1.55
C VAL A 164 -12.31 8.60 2.34
#